data_AF-A0A662Q3R3-F1
#
_entry.id   AF-A0A662Q3R3-F1
#
_cell.length_a   1.000
_cell.length_b   1.000
_cell.length_c   1.000
_cell.angle_alpha   90.00
_cell.angle_beta   90.00
_cell.angle_gamma   90.00
#
_symmetry.space_group_name_H-M   'P 1'
#
loop_
_entity.id
_entity.type
_entity.pdbx_description
1 polymer ?
#
loop_
_entity_poly.entity_id
_entity_poly.type
_entity_poly.pdbx_seq_one_letter_code
_entity_poly.pdbx_strand_id
1 'polypeptide(L)'
;MIEVKPLESDLEKARSKGFEYCWQNKVPYYVITDGRIWKAYNVEELGGREVFSADLLRDTLGEAARKLLALWYPAMPKVEAAPEQIVKPPSPPSPPGITLKELHEKLRRGEKFPKPPTAICLPDGRREIVKIWKDIFIAVARYCLPHLKGKVPIKPRYGERILIGRSPSSMRAPRRINSLWLETNFNAKNLIRYSCYLLELAGISPENVYLEL
;
A
#
# COMPACT_ATOMS: atom_id res chain seq x y z
N MET A 1 -12.60 -27.18 -17.63
CA MET A 1 -12.71 -27.13 -19.11
C MET A 1 -12.82 -25.68 -19.57
N ILE A 2 -12.28 -25.31 -20.74
CA ILE A 2 -12.49 -23.99 -21.33
C ILE A 2 -13.11 -24.18 -22.73
N GLU A 3 -14.24 -23.52 -22.98
CA GLU A 3 -14.88 -23.47 -24.29
C GLU A 3 -14.73 -22.05 -24.87
N VAL A 4 -14.03 -21.97 -26.01
CA VAL A 4 -13.77 -20.70 -26.70
C VAL A 4 -14.70 -20.59 -27.90
N LYS A 5 -15.31 -19.43 -28.07
CA LYS A 5 -16.17 -19.10 -29.21
C LYS A 5 -15.60 -17.94 -30.02
N PRO A 6 -16.05 -17.75 -31.27
CA PRO A 6 -15.72 -16.55 -32.03
C PRO A 6 -16.11 -15.28 -31.27
N LEU A 7 -15.34 -14.21 -31.46
CA LEU A 7 -15.59 -12.91 -30.84
C LEU A 7 -17.02 -12.43 -31.11
N GLU A 8 -17.70 -11.89 -30.09
CA GLU A 8 -19.08 -11.38 -30.13
C GLU A 8 -20.17 -12.44 -30.42
N SER A 9 -19.83 -13.72 -30.29
CA SER A 9 -20.82 -14.79 -30.37
C SER A 9 -21.70 -14.88 -29.11
N ASP A 10 -22.92 -15.41 -29.29
CA ASP A 10 -23.82 -15.71 -28.18
C ASP A 10 -23.29 -16.87 -27.33
N LEU A 11 -22.91 -16.58 -26.09
CA LEU A 11 -22.34 -17.53 -25.15
C LEU A 11 -23.40 -18.40 -24.44
N GLU A 12 -24.70 -18.11 -24.54
CA GLU A 12 -25.73 -18.89 -23.83
C GLU A 12 -25.85 -20.32 -24.36
N LYS A 13 -25.72 -20.51 -25.68
CA LYS A 13 -25.69 -21.87 -26.27
C LYS A 13 -24.46 -22.65 -25.81
N ALA A 14 -23.31 -21.98 -25.68
CA ALA A 14 -22.09 -22.58 -25.16
C ALA A 14 -22.25 -22.95 -23.69
N ARG A 15 -23.02 -22.16 -22.93
CA ARG A 15 -23.29 -22.42 -21.51
C ARG A 15 -24.06 -23.70 -21.30
N SER A 16 -25.18 -23.90 -21.99
CA SER A 16 -25.99 -25.11 -21.84
C SER A 16 -25.20 -26.37 -22.23
N LYS A 17 -24.49 -26.33 -23.36
CA LYS A 17 -23.68 -27.46 -23.83
C LYS A 17 -22.50 -27.75 -22.90
N GLY A 18 -21.81 -26.70 -22.45
CA GLY A 18 -20.68 -26.81 -21.54
C GLY A 18 -21.10 -27.38 -20.18
N PHE A 19 -22.24 -26.95 -19.64
CA PHE A 19 -22.80 -27.51 -18.42
C PHE A 19 -23.13 -29.00 -18.58
N GLU A 20 -23.86 -29.38 -19.62
CA GLU A 20 -24.24 -30.78 -19.85
C GLU A 20 -23.02 -31.68 -19.95
N TYR A 21 -22.01 -31.27 -20.73
CA TYR A 21 -20.75 -32.01 -20.86
C TYR A 21 -20.02 -32.12 -19.51
N CYS A 22 -19.83 -31.02 -18.80
CA CYS A 22 -19.09 -31.02 -17.54
C CYS A 22 -19.82 -31.79 -16.43
N TRP A 23 -21.15 -31.73 -16.39
CA TRP A 23 -21.97 -32.50 -15.46
C TRP A 23 -21.83 -34.00 -15.73
N GLN A 24 -22.00 -34.44 -16.98
CA GLN A 24 -21.86 -35.85 -17.37
C GLN A 24 -20.46 -36.40 -17.07
N ASN A 25 -19.42 -35.59 -17.32
CA ASN A 25 -18.02 -35.99 -17.14
C ASN A 25 -17.46 -35.69 -15.74
N LYS A 26 -18.30 -35.22 -14.79
CA LYS A 26 -17.90 -34.84 -13.42
C LYS A 26 -16.74 -33.85 -13.38
N VAL A 27 -16.72 -32.89 -14.31
CA VAL A 27 -15.77 -31.78 -14.33
C VAL A 27 -16.33 -30.66 -13.46
N PRO A 28 -15.68 -30.29 -12.34
CA PRO A 28 -16.28 -29.40 -11.34
C PRO A 28 -16.41 -27.95 -11.81
N TYR A 29 -15.58 -27.53 -12.76
CA TYR A 29 -15.58 -26.16 -13.26
C TYR A 29 -15.46 -26.10 -14.78
N TYR A 30 -16.21 -25.16 -15.36
CA TYR A 30 -16.05 -24.79 -16.76
C TYR A 30 -16.05 -23.30 -16.96
N VAL A 31 -15.36 -22.90 -18.03
CA VAL A 31 -15.16 -21.52 -18.43
C VAL A 31 -15.63 -21.38 -19.87
N ILE A 32 -16.28 -20.27 -20.17
CA ILE A 32 -16.67 -19.89 -21.52
C ILE A 32 -16.12 -18.53 -21.83
N THR A 33 -15.60 -18.35 -23.04
CA THR A 33 -15.16 -17.04 -23.50
C THR A 33 -15.27 -16.87 -25.01
N ASP A 34 -15.46 -15.63 -25.45
CA ASP A 34 -15.29 -15.19 -26.85
C ASP A 34 -14.01 -14.34 -27.03
N GLY A 35 -13.15 -14.29 -26.01
CA GLY A 35 -11.98 -13.41 -25.93
C GLY A 35 -12.26 -12.07 -25.24
N ARG A 36 -13.48 -11.54 -25.30
CA ARG A 36 -13.88 -10.30 -24.63
C ARG A 36 -14.57 -10.57 -23.30
N ILE A 37 -15.58 -11.43 -23.31
CA ILE A 37 -16.34 -11.84 -22.14
C ILE A 37 -15.75 -13.16 -21.66
N TRP A 38 -15.52 -13.24 -20.36
CA TRP A 38 -15.06 -14.45 -19.68
C TRP A 38 -16.05 -14.76 -18.59
N LYS A 39 -16.58 -15.98 -18.58
CA LYS A 39 -17.48 -16.47 -17.53
C LYS A 39 -16.99 -17.81 -17.02
N ALA A 40 -16.99 -18.01 -15.71
CA ALA A 40 -16.71 -19.31 -15.12
C ALA A 40 -17.88 -19.76 -14.24
N TYR A 41 -18.10 -21.07 -14.20
CA TYR A 41 -19.20 -21.68 -13.49
C TYR A 41 -18.70 -22.87 -12.68
N ASN A 42 -19.26 -23.04 -11.49
CA ASN A 42 -19.15 -24.24 -10.66
C ASN A 42 -20.31 -25.17 -10.99
N VAL A 43 -19.98 -26.40 -11.38
CA VAL A 43 -20.92 -27.45 -11.84
C VAL A 43 -21.24 -28.46 -10.73
N GLU A 44 -20.72 -28.28 -9.52
CA GLU A 44 -21.07 -29.10 -8.35
C GLU A 44 -22.52 -28.86 -7.89
N GLU A 45 -23.09 -27.70 -8.24
CA GLU A 45 -24.47 -27.32 -7.98
C GLU A 45 -25.36 -27.51 -9.23
N LEU A 46 -26.58 -28.02 -9.02
CA LEU A 46 -27.54 -28.28 -10.09
C LEU A 46 -27.94 -26.96 -10.78
N GLY A 47 -27.69 -26.85 -12.10
CA GLY A 47 -27.91 -25.63 -12.88
C GLY A 47 -26.67 -24.75 -13.07
N GLY A 48 -25.55 -25.06 -12.41
CA GLY A 48 -24.26 -24.43 -12.62
C GLY A 48 -24.22 -22.99 -12.11
N ARG A 49 -23.63 -22.78 -10.95
CA ARG A 49 -23.50 -21.46 -10.33
C ARG A 49 -22.40 -20.65 -11.01
N GLU A 50 -22.69 -19.42 -11.43
CA GLU A 50 -21.66 -18.50 -11.92
C GLU A 50 -20.70 -18.11 -10.77
N VAL A 51 -19.41 -18.31 -11.01
CA VAL A 51 -18.32 -17.97 -10.09
C VAL A 51 -17.83 -16.55 -10.35
N PHE A 52 -17.67 -16.18 -11.62
CA PHE A 52 -17.37 -14.82 -12.04
C PHE A 52 -17.77 -14.54 -13.48
N SER A 53 -17.92 -13.25 -13.79
CA SER A 53 -17.99 -12.74 -15.16
C SER A 53 -17.13 -11.47 -15.31
N ALA A 54 -16.27 -11.45 -16.33
CA ALA A 54 -15.43 -10.31 -16.71
C ALA A 54 -15.72 -9.90 -18.16
N ASP A 55 -15.85 -8.60 -18.42
CA ASP A 55 -15.90 -8.03 -19.77
C ASP A 55 -14.69 -7.10 -19.94
N LEU A 56 -13.72 -7.52 -20.76
CA LEU A 56 -12.45 -6.82 -20.92
C LEU A 56 -12.58 -5.42 -21.53
N LEU A 57 -13.73 -5.08 -22.12
CA LEU A 57 -13.97 -3.73 -22.66
C LEU A 57 -14.76 -2.82 -21.70
N ARG A 58 -15.50 -3.40 -20.74
CA ARG A 58 -16.34 -2.63 -19.81
C ARG A 58 -15.74 -2.52 -18.42
N ASP A 59 -15.06 -3.56 -17.95
CA ASP A 59 -14.41 -3.57 -16.65
C ASP A 59 -13.11 -2.74 -16.69
N THR A 60 -12.72 -2.18 -15.54
CA THR A 60 -11.38 -1.57 -15.42
C THR A 60 -10.30 -2.65 -15.49
N LEU A 61 -9.09 -2.30 -15.94
CA LEU A 61 -7.96 -3.25 -16.03
C LEU A 61 -7.73 -4.02 -14.72
N GLY A 62 -7.79 -3.33 -13.59
CA GLY A 62 -7.57 -3.96 -12.28
C GLY A 62 -8.72 -4.86 -11.83
N GLU A 63 -9.96 -4.60 -12.24
CA GLU A 63 -11.10 -5.47 -11.96
C GLU A 63 -11.11 -6.69 -12.87
N ALA A 64 -10.91 -6.49 -14.17
CA ALA A 64 -10.77 -7.55 -15.15
C ALA A 64 -9.65 -8.53 -14.73
N ALA A 65 -8.46 -8.00 -14.38
CA ALA A 65 -7.35 -8.82 -13.92
C ALA A 65 -7.71 -9.62 -12.65
N ARG A 66 -8.34 -8.99 -11.64
CA ARG A 66 -8.76 -9.68 -10.41
C ARG A 66 -9.80 -10.76 -10.65
N LYS A 67 -10.78 -10.51 -11.53
CA LYS A 67 -11.79 -11.49 -11.90
C LYS A 67 -11.16 -12.65 -12.68
N LEU A 68 -10.26 -12.38 -13.62
CA LEU A 68 -9.56 -13.41 -14.39
C LEU A 68 -8.64 -14.29 -13.54
N LEU A 69 -8.11 -13.79 -12.40
CA LEU A 69 -7.38 -14.65 -11.46
C LEU A 69 -8.25 -15.79 -10.92
N ALA A 70 -9.58 -15.67 -10.92
CA ALA A 70 -10.47 -16.77 -10.54
C ALA A 70 -10.45 -17.93 -11.55
N LEU A 71 -9.93 -17.75 -12.77
CA LEU A 71 -9.63 -18.87 -13.68
C LEU A 71 -8.65 -19.87 -13.08
N TRP A 72 -7.85 -19.41 -12.12
CA TRP A 72 -6.88 -20.26 -11.43
C TRP A 72 -7.52 -21.09 -10.32
N TYR A 73 -8.69 -20.70 -9.82
CA TYR A 73 -9.39 -21.34 -8.71
C TYR A 73 -9.67 -22.85 -8.94
N PRO A 74 -10.15 -23.29 -10.12
CA PRO A 74 -10.33 -24.72 -10.40
C PRO A 74 -9.04 -25.54 -10.41
N ALA A 75 -7.91 -24.91 -10.78
CA ALA A 75 -6.61 -25.56 -10.86
C ALA A 75 -5.85 -25.51 -9.52
N MET A 76 -6.30 -24.70 -8.57
CA MET A 76 -5.70 -24.51 -7.26
C MET A 76 -6.79 -24.34 -6.17
N PRO A 77 -7.61 -25.39 -5.91
CA PRO A 77 -8.75 -25.31 -4.98
C PRO A 77 -8.34 -25.09 -3.52
N LYS A 78 -7.08 -25.36 -3.19
CA LYS A 78 -6.43 -24.92 -1.96
C LYS A 78 -5.27 -24.02 -2.36
N VAL A 79 -5.42 -22.72 -2.14
CA VAL A 79 -4.28 -21.81 -2.12
C VAL A 79 -3.55 -22.08 -0.80
N GLU A 80 -2.62 -23.02 -0.83
CA GLU A 80 -1.66 -23.14 0.27
C GLU A 80 -0.87 -21.83 0.30
N ALA A 81 -0.76 -21.23 1.49
CA ALA A 81 0.15 -20.12 1.67
C ALA A 81 1.51 -20.58 1.14
N ALA A 82 2.13 -19.76 0.28
CA ALA A 82 3.45 -20.07 -0.22
C ALA A 82 4.33 -20.48 0.96
N PRO A 83 5.05 -21.62 0.90
CA PRO A 83 5.96 -21.99 1.97
C PRO A 83 6.85 -20.79 2.27
N GLU A 84 7.12 -20.55 3.56
CA GLU A 84 8.01 -19.45 3.96
C GLU A 84 9.22 -19.49 3.05
N GLN A 85 9.42 -18.39 2.32
CA GLN A 85 10.49 -18.25 1.35
C GLN A 85 11.81 -18.57 2.05
N ILE A 86 12.39 -19.76 1.78
CA ILE A 86 13.69 -20.18 2.32
C ILE A 86 14.76 -19.16 1.89
N VAL A 87 14.57 -18.60 0.70
CA VAL A 87 15.25 -17.39 0.25
C VAL A 87 14.37 -16.22 0.65
N LYS A 88 14.63 -15.62 1.82
CA LYS A 88 14.19 -14.25 2.09
C LYS A 88 14.48 -13.45 0.81
N PRO A 89 13.52 -12.67 0.28
CA PRO A 89 13.85 -11.75 -0.81
C PRO A 89 15.09 -10.99 -0.33
N PRO A 90 16.11 -10.78 -1.19
CA PRO A 90 17.34 -10.13 -0.76
C PRO A 90 16.89 -8.92 0.03
N SER A 91 17.25 -8.91 1.33
CA SER A 91 16.96 -7.78 2.19
C SER A 91 17.34 -6.57 1.35
N PRO A 92 16.44 -5.57 1.15
CA PRO A 92 16.84 -4.36 0.45
C PRO A 92 18.19 -3.97 1.06
N PRO A 93 19.23 -3.77 0.22
CA PRO A 93 20.62 -3.71 0.68
C PRO A 93 20.62 -2.87 1.94
N SER A 94 21.03 -3.47 3.07
CA SER A 94 20.87 -2.88 4.40
C SER A 94 21.12 -1.39 4.26
N PRO A 95 20.08 -0.54 4.38
CA PRO A 95 20.26 0.88 4.12
C PRO A 95 21.43 1.33 5.01
N PRO A 96 22.38 2.12 4.50
CA PRO A 96 23.67 2.41 5.14
C PRO A 96 23.52 3.33 6.37
N GLY A 97 22.53 3.07 7.21
CA GLY A 97 21.95 4.00 8.14
C GLY A 97 21.08 3.34 9.21
N ILE A 98 20.52 4.17 10.07
CA ILE A 98 19.64 3.74 11.18
C ILE A 98 18.19 4.08 10.86
N THR A 99 17.24 3.34 11.45
CA THR A 99 15.82 3.71 11.29
C THR A 99 15.52 4.99 12.05
N LEU A 100 14.45 5.69 11.66
CA LEU A 100 13.98 6.86 12.39
C LEU A 100 13.62 6.52 13.84
N LYS A 101 13.10 5.31 14.08
CA LYS A 101 12.80 4.82 15.44
C LYS A 101 14.06 4.54 16.24
N GLU A 102 15.07 3.93 15.65
CA GLU A 102 16.38 3.73 16.31
C GLU A 102 17.01 5.06 16.69
N LEU A 103 17.01 6.05 15.77
CA LEU A 103 17.48 7.39 16.08
C LEU A 103 16.69 8.03 17.23
N HIS A 104 15.37 7.88 17.23
CA HIS A 104 14.52 8.35 18.32
C HIS A 104 14.96 7.76 19.65
N GLU A 105 15.17 6.44 19.72
CA GLU A 105 15.59 5.75 20.94
C GLU A 105 16.99 6.16 21.40
N LYS A 106 17.92 6.36 20.47
CA LYS A 106 19.27 6.89 20.76
C LYS A 106 19.20 8.30 21.37
N LEU A 107 18.46 9.21 20.75
CA LEU A 107 18.23 10.57 21.29
C LEU A 107 17.45 10.55 22.62
N ARG A 108 16.53 9.60 22.81
CA ARG A 108 15.79 9.42 24.06
C ARG A 108 16.72 9.02 25.20
N ARG A 109 17.70 8.15 24.94
CA ARG A 109 18.76 7.73 25.86
C ARG A 109 19.84 8.80 26.12
N GLY A 110 19.78 9.93 25.41
CA GLY A 110 20.72 11.04 25.60
C GLY A 110 22.01 10.93 24.79
N GLU A 111 22.06 10.03 23.80
CA GLU A 111 23.17 9.95 22.86
C GLU A 111 23.31 11.27 22.09
N LYS A 112 24.55 11.79 22.00
CA LYS A 112 24.83 13.07 21.36
C LYS A 112 25.17 12.86 19.90
N PHE A 113 24.44 13.55 19.03
CA PHE A 113 24.73 13.62 17.61
C PHE A 113 25.24 15.03 17.28
N PRO A 114 26.54 15.20 16.99
CA PRO A 114 27.11 16.52 16.73
C PRO A 114 26.61 17.11 15.40
N LYS A 115 26.21 16.25 14.46
CA LYS A 115 25.65 16.61 13.15
C LYS A 115 24.35 15.85 12.92
N PRO A 116 23.40 16.43 12.16
CA PRO A 116 22.25 15.68 11.67
C PRO A 116 22.71 14.59 10.67
N PRO A 117 21.90 13.55 10.47
CA PRO A 117 22.01 12.64 9.33
C PRO A 117 22.19 13.41 8.01
N THR A 118 22.85 12.81 7.03
CA THR A 118 23.13 13.40 5.71
C THR A 118 21.96 13.27 4.73
N ALA A 119 21.13 12.23 4.88
CA ALA A 119 19.95 12.01 4.07
C ALA A 119 18.87 11.22 4.82
N ILE A 120 17.62 11.36 4.35
CA ILE A 120 16.46 10.57 4.74
C ILE A 120 15.91 9.82 3.55
N CYS A 121 15.65 8.53 3.73
CA CYS A 121 14.99 7.66 2.76
C CYS A 121 13.57 7.34 3.27
N LEU A 122 12.57 7.73 2.48
CA LEU A 122 11.15 7.54 2.77
C LEU A 122 10.67 6.16 2.29
N PRO A 123 9.52 5.66 2.78
CA PRO A 123 9.01 4.33 2.43
C PRO A 123 8.63 4.15 0.96
N ASP A 124 8.42 5.25 0.21
CA ASP A 124 8.17 5.23 -1.23
C ASP A 124 9.46 5.18 -2.08
N GLY A 125 10.62 5.06 -1.43
CA GLY A 125 11.94 5.03 -2.07
C GLY A 125 12.52 6.41 -2.36
N ARG A 126 11.83 7.51 -2.02
CA ARG A 126 12.38 8.86 -2.19
C ARG A 126 13.50 9.12 -1.19
N ARG A 127 14.58 9.73 -1.68
CA ARG A 127 15.73 10.16 -0.89
C ARG A 127 15.80 11.69 -0.86
N GLU A 128 15.84 12.28 0.32
CA GLU A 128 15.99 13.72 0.52
C GLU A 128 17.27 14.04 1.30
N ILE A 129 18.01 15.08 0.89
CA ILE A 129 19.23 15.54 1.56
C ILE A 129 18.85 16.29 2.84
N VAL A 130 19.55 15.99 3.94
CA VAL A 130 19.36 16.61 5.24
C VAL A 130 20.57 17.51 5.54
N LYS A 131 20.33 18.82 5.67
CA LYS A 131 21.37 19.79 6.06
C LYS A 131 21.25 20.16 7.53
N ILE A 132 20.02 20.21 8.04
CA ILE A 132 19.69 20.51 9.42
C ILE A 132 18.63 19.55 9.95
N TRP A 133 18.55 19.35 11.26
CA TRP A 133 17.57 18.46 11.89
C TRP A 133 16.11 18.72 11.48
N LYS A 134 15.78 19.97 11.15
CA LYS A 134 14.43 20.37 10.72
C LYS A 134 14.04 19.76 9.36
N ASP A 135 15.02 19.45 8.51
CA ASP A 135 14.76 18.91 7.18
C ASP A 135 14.13 17.51 7.27
N ILE A 136 14.58 16.69 8.23
CA ILE A 136 13.99 15.37 8.52
C ILE A 136 12.49 15.52 8.83
N PHE A 137 12.15 16.45 9.73
CA PHE A 137 10.75 16.66 10.13
C PHE A 137 9.90 17.20 8.98
N ILE A 138 10.45 18.10 8.15
CA ILE A 138 9.76 18.63 6.97
C ILE A 138 9.51 17.53 5.93
N ALA A 139 10.52 16.69 5.65
CA ALA A 139 10.41 15.58 4.70
C ALA A 139 9.32 14.59 5.14
N VAL A 140 9.36 14.15 6.40
CA VAL A 140 8.35 13.26 6.98
C VAL A 140 6.96 13.89 6.94
N ALA A 141 6.84 15.16 7.34
CA ALA A 141 5.54 15.85 7.32
C ALA A 141 4.95 15.90 5.90
N ARG A 142 5.76 16.27 4.89
CA ARG A 142 5.33 16.29 3.48
C ARG A 142 4.88 14.92 2.99
N TYR A 143 5.63 13.87 3.33
CA TYR A 143 5.30 12.50 2.98
C TYR A 143 3.99 12.03 3.62
N CYS A 144 3.74 12.38 4.87
CA CYS A 144 2.53 11.99 5.58
C CYS A 144 1.28 12.80 5.14
N LEU A 145 1.42 13.99 4.55
CA LEU A 145 0.30 14.87 4.20
C LEU A 145 -0.88 14.18 3.46
N PRO A 146 -0.66 13.34 2.42
CA PRO A 146 -1.75 12.66 1.72
C PRO A 146 -2.56 11.74 2.63
N HIS A 147 -1.91 11.09 3.59
CA HIS A 147 -2.49 10.14 4.55
C HIS A 147 -3.12 10.81 5.78
N LEU A 148 -2.83 12.10 5.99
CA LEU A 148 -3.32 12.90 7.11
C LEU A 148 -4.53 13.78 6.75
N LYS A 149 -5.09 13.62 5.53
CA LYS A 149 -6.30 14.34 5.10
C LYS A 149 -7.46 14.04 6.07
N GLY A 150 -8.06 15.10 6.61
CA GLY A 150 -9.14 15.01 7.60
C GLY A 150 -8.69 15.07 9.07
N LYS A 151 -7.39 14.94 9.37
CA LYS A 151 -6.85 15.00 10.75
C LYS A 151 -6.26 16.37 11.12
N VAL A 152 -6.38 17.38 10.24
CA VAL A 152 -5.85 18.73 10.44
C VAL A 152 -6.92 19.60 11.12
N PRO A 153 -6.59 20.38 12.18
CA PRO A 153 -5.25 20.65 12.70
C PRO A 153 -4.68 19.50 13.54
N ILE A 154 -3.39 19.22 13.33
CA ILE A 154 -2.66 18.21 14.10
C ILE A 154 -1.98 18.90 15.28
N LYS A 155 -2.29 18.42 16.49
CA LYS A 155 -1.63 18.81 17.74
C LYS A 155 -0.65 17.71 18.16
N PRO A 156 0.41 18.01 18.92
CA PRO A 156 1.27 16.99 19.49
C PRO A 156 0.48 16.13 20.47
N ARG A 157 0.96 14.90 20.71
CA ARG A 157 0.36 13.98 21.68
C ARG A 157 0.26 14.58 23.09
N TYR A 158 1.13 15.54 23.42
CA TYR A 158 1.13 16.29 24.67
C TYR A 158 1.29 17.78 24.36
N GLY A 159 0.35 18.59 24.86
CA GLY A 159 0.33 20.04 24.68
C GLY A 159 -0.70 20.52 23.66
N GLU A 160 -0.96 21.83 23.68
CA GLU A 160 -2.10 22.42 22.93
C GLU A 160 -1.71 23.10 21.61
N ARG A 161 -0.41 23.26 21.35
CA ARG A 161 0.09 23.97 20.16
C ARG A 161 -0.18 23.18 18.88
N ILE A 162 -0.37 23.88 17.78
CA ILE A 162 -0.65 23.27 16.49
C ILE A 162 0.68 22.91 15.82
N LEU A 163 0.92 21.62 15.59
CA LEU A 163 2.06 21.15 14.79
C LEU A 163 1.83 21.39 13.30
N ILE A 164 0.65 21.01 12.80
CA ILE A 164 0.26 21.20 11.39
C ILE A 164 -1.11 21.87 11.35
N GLY A 165 -1.22 22.99 10.61
CA GLY A 165 -2.43 23.80 10.54
C GLY A 165 -2.61 24.52 9.21
N ARG A 166 -3.78 25.13 9.01
CA ARG A 166 -4.10 25.94 7.82
C ARG A 166 -3.55 27.36 7.90
N SER A 167 -3.20 27.83 9.09
CA SER A 167 -2.66 29.17 9.34
C SER A 167 -1.38 29.09 10.18
N PRO A 168 -0.38 29.97 9.94
CA PRO A 168 0.84 30.03 10.72
C PRO A 168 0.71 30.85 12.02
N SER A 169 -0.41 31.53 12.27
CA SER A 169 -0.55 32.57 13.31
C SER A 169 -0.19 32.12 14.74
N SER A 170 -0.31 30.83 15.06
CA SER A 170 0.00 30.29 16.39
C SER A 170 1.36 29.55 16.46
N MET A 171 2.14 29.52 15.38
CA MET A 171 3.33 28.69 15.23
C MET A 171 4.62 29.50 15.35
N ARG A 172 5.64 28.93 15.99
CA ARG A 172 7.00 29.48 16.05
C ARG A 172 7.84 28.91 14.91
N ALA A 173 8.45 29.77 14.11
CA ALA A 173 9.17 29.39 12.89
C ALA A 173 8.32 28.49 11.96
N PRO A 174 7.17 28.98 11.48
CA PRO A 174 6.30 28.23 10.58
C PRO A 174 7.01 27.97 9.25
N ARG A 175 6.86 26.76 8.72
CA ARG A 175 7.30 26.37 7.38
C ARG A 175 6.12 25.91 6.57
N ARG A 176 5.99 26.44 5.36
CA ARG A 176 4.93 26.04 4.44
C ARG A 176 5.22 24.66 3.86
N ILE A 177 4.25 23.76 3.96
CA ILE A 177 4.25 22.43 3.35
C ILE A 177 2.98 22.28 2.50
N ASN A 178 3.11 22.47 1.19
CA ASN A 178 1.98 22.59 0.25
C ASN A 178 1.00 23.71 0.65
N SER A 179 -0.27 23.37 0.92
CA SER A 179 -1.32 24.28 1.35
C SER A 179 -1.42 24.44 2.87
N LEU A 180 -0.54 23.80 3.65
CA LEU A 180 -0.53 23.81 5.10
C LEU A 180 0.76 24.41 5.67
N TRP A 181 0.76 24.64 6.97
CA TRP A 181 1.88 25.17 7.74
C TRP A 181 2.32 24.17 8.81
N LEU A 182 3.63 24.06 9.01
CA LEU A 182 4.30 23.20 9.96
C LEU A 182 5.11 24.04 10.96
N GLU A 183 4.92 23.84 12.26
CA GLU A 183 5.76 24.46 13.29
C GLU A 183 7.12 23.76 13.37
N THR A 184 8.24 24.47 13.25
CA THR A 184 9.58 23.85 13.20
C THR A 184 10.53 24.31 14.31
N ASN A 185 10.08 25.13 15.25
CA ASN A 185 10.92 25.64 16.35
C ASN A 185 11.07 24.63 17.50
N PHE A 186 11.71 23.50 17.19
CA PHE A 186 11.96 22.41 18.14
C PHE A 186 13.44 22.00 18.12
N ASN A 187 13.90 21.40 19.22
CA ASN A 187 15.20 20.75 19.29
C ASN A 187 15.18 19.41 18.53
N ALA A 188 16.35 18.84 18.26
CA ALA A 188 16.49 17.58 17.50
C ALA A 188 15.61 16.45 18.08
N LYS A 189 15.65 16.24 19.39
CA LYS A 189 14.84 15.22 20.08
C LYS A 189 13.34 15.38 19.79
N ASN A 190 12.82 16.59 19.89
CA ASN A 190 11.41 16.87 19.63
C ASN A 190 11.05 16.78 18.15
N LEU A 191 11.94 17.20 17.24
CA LEU A 191 11.74 17.05 15.80
C LEU A 191 11.58 15.57 15.44
N ILE A 192 12.49 14.70 15.90
CA ILE A 192 12.42 13.26 15.65
C ILE A 192 11.21 12.62 16.33
N ARG A 193 10.87 13.05 17.55
CA ARG A 193 9.66 12.61 18.24
C ARG A 193 8.38 12.91 17.46
N TYR A 194 8.26 14.13 16.94
CA TYR A 194 7.10 14.51 16.16
C TYR A 194 7.10 13.87 14.77
N SER A 195 8.26 13.61 14.17
CA SER A 195 8.36 12.79 12.95
C SER A 195 7.76 11.39 13.17
N CYS A 196 8.16 10.68 14.23
CA CYS A 196 7.59 9.37 14.56
C CYS A 196 6.07 9.44 14.78
N TYR A 197 5.63 10.47 15.51
CA TYR A 197 4.20 10.67 15.77
C TYR A 197 3.38 10.92 14.49
N LEU A 198 3.90 11.70 13.53
CA LEU A 198 3.22 11.93 12.25
C LEU A 198 3.12 10.64 11.42
N LEU A 199 4.15 9.80 11.44
CA LEU A 199 4.14 8.50 10.77
C LEU A 199 3.11 7.56 11.40
N GLU A 200 3.07 7.47 12.73
CA GLU A 200 2.06 6.71 13.46
C GLU A 200 0.64 7.18 13.12
N LEU A 201 0.39 8.50 13.10
CA LEU A 201 -0.90 9.07 12.71
C LEU A 201 -1.29 8.74 11.26
N ALA A 202 -0.30 8.61 10.36
CA ALA A 202 -0.48 8.24 8.97
C ALA A 202 -0.62 6.73 8.76
N GLY A 203 -0.49 5.90 9.82
CA GLY A 203 -0.52 4.44 9.73
C GLY A 203 0.77 3.84 9.15
N ILE A 204 1.89 4.55 9.24
CA ILE A 204 3.18 4.17 8.65
C ILE A 204 4.16 3.87 9.79
N SER A 205 4.83 2.72 9.73
CA SER A 205 5.83 2.36 10.73
C SER A 205 7.07 3.26 10.60
N PRO A 206 7.57 3.89 11.70
CA PRO A 206 8.83 4.63 11.69
C PRO A 206 10.06 3.77 11.39
N GLU A 207 9.94 2.44 11.46
CA GLU A 207 11.00 1.50 11.05
C GLU A 207 11.22 1.49 9.54
N ASN A 208 10.23 1.93 8.76
CA ASN A 208 10.29 1.97 7.29
C ASN A 208 10.92 3.27 6.76
N VAL A 209 11.43 4.13 7.65
CA VAL A 209 12.10 5.38 7.31
C VAL A 209 13.56 5.27 7.77
N TYR A 210 14.48 5.44 6.84
CA TYR A 210 15.91 5.26 7.08
C TYR A 210 16.67 6.58 7.00
N LEU A 211 17.76 6.66 7.76
CA LEU A 211 18.61 7.85 7.86
C LEU A 211 20.06 7.48 7.63
N GLU A 212 20.67 8.10 6.63
CA GLU A 212 22.10 7.99 6.35
C GLU A 212 22.86 8.90 7.31
N LEU A 213 23.79 8.37 8.10
CA LEU A 213 24.53 9.13 9.12
C LEU A 213 25.63 10.03 8.53
#